data_AF-A0A1M3HPI9-F1
#
_entry.id   AF-A0A1M3HPI9-F1
#
_cell.length_a   1.000
_cell.length_b   1.000
_cell.length_c   1.000
_cell.angle_alpha   90.00
_cell.angle_beta   90.00
_cell.angle_gamma   90.00
#
_symmetry.space_group_name_H-M   'P 1'
#
loop_
_entity.id
_entity.type
_entity.pdbx_description
1 polymer ?
#
loop_
_entity_poly.entity_id
_entity_poly.type
_entity_poly.pdbx_seq_one_letter_code
_entity_poly.pdbx_strand_id
1 'polypeptide(L)'
;MKRIIIIVIAWLAVLPVMAQQTVINDPNAVLRDVKGFHGVSVSNAIDVYLSAGNQETVAVSATDVKWRDRIRTEVKDGILHIWLEHENWFNWGERNRKMRVYVSFTTLDKITGSGATNIYVDGVIESSSLDIFLTGASDFKGAIRVGTLQLNLSGASDARIVGTVNGVTTVRSAGASDLKGYDLVTDTCNAHASGASDIRITVNKELNAHASGASGIYYKGAAVIRELHSSGASSVSKKS
;
A
#
# COMPACT_ATOMS: atom_id res chain seq x y z
N MET A 1 -69.48 -16.86 5.05
CA MET A 1 -68.34 -17.13 5.95
C MET A 1 -67.08 -16.59 5.28
N LYS A 2 -66.50 -15.53 5.84
CA LYS A 2 -65.38 -14.77 5.27
C LYS A 2 -64.06 -15.51 5.55
N ARG A 3 -63.21 -15.69 4.53
CA ARG A 3 -61.80 -16.05 4.71
C ARG A 3 -60.96 -15.02 3.99
N ILE A 4 -60.37 -14.11 4.77
CA ILE A 4 -59.44 -13.08 4.30
C ILE A 4 -58.05 -13.71 4.36
N ILE A 5 -57.41 -13.88 3.20
CA ILE A 5 -56.02 -14.31 3.10
C ILE A 5 -55.18 -13.04 3.11
N ILE A 6 -54.42 -12.84 4.19
CA ILE A 6 -53.46 -11.74 4.32
C ILE A 6 -52.16 -12.22 3.69
N ILE A 7 -51.82 -11.67 2.51
CA ILE A 7 -50.52 -11.85 1.88
C ILE A 7 -49.60 -10.76 2.43
N VAL A 8 -48.70 -11.14 3.33
CA VAL A 8 -47.63 -10.27 3.82
C VAL A 8 -46.53 -10.24 2.76
N ILE A 9 -46.51 -9.21 1.92
CA ILE A 9 -45.39 -8.94 1.01
C ILE A 9 -44.30 -8.27 1.85
N ALA A 10 -43.29 -9.05 2.26
CA ALA A 10 -42.09 -8.51 2.86
C ALA A 10 -41.26 -7.78 1.79
N TRP A 11 -41.33 -6.45 1.77
CA TRP A 11 -40.40 -5.61 1.02
C TRP A 11 -39.01 -5.72 1.68
N LEU A 12 -38.16 -6.60 1.16
CA LEU A 12 -36.72 -6.54 1.41
C LEU A 12 -36.18 -5.27 0.72
N ALA A 13 -36.01 -4.20 1.49
CA ALA A 13 -35.26 -3.04 1.06
C ALA A 13 -33.78 -3.46 0.92
N VAL A 14 -33.36 -3.77 -0.30
CA VAL A 14 -31.94 -3.84 -0.65
C VAL A 14 -31.44 -2.41 -0.61
N LEU A 15 -30.88 -1.99 0.53
CA LEU A 15 -30.18 -0.71 0.61
C LEU A 15 -28.97 -0.82 -0.32
N PRO A 16 -28.87 -0.02 -1.39
CA PRO A 16 -27.63 0.06 -2.13
C PRO A 16 -26.57 0.55 -1.15
N VAL A 17 -25.53 -0.26 -0.94
CA VAL A 17 -24.30 0.19 -0.32
C VAL A 17 -23.74 1.24 -1.26
N MET A 18 -24.09 2.50 -1.00
CA MET A 18 -23.45 3.63 -1.66
C MET A 18 -22.00 3.57 -1.24
N ALA A 19 -21.13 3.10 -2.13
CA ALA A 19 -19.70 3.29 -1.99
C ALA A 19 -19.49 4.79 -1.79
N GLN A 20 -19.05 5.18 -0.59
CA GLN A 20 -18.91 6.57 -0.23
C GLN A 20 -17.81 7.16 -1.11
N GLN A 21 -18.21 7.96 -2.09
CA GLN A 21 -17.27 8.61 -2.99
C GLN A 21 -16.43 9.58 -2.15
N THR A 22 -15.14 9.31 -2.00
CA THR A 22 -14.23 10.17 -1.23
C THR A 22 -14.17 11.53 -1.91
N VAL A 23 -14.76 12.55 -1.27
CA VAL A 23 -14.70 13.93 -1.73
C VAL A 23 -13.38 14.52 -1.29
N ILE A 24 -12.48 14.74 -2.25
CA ILE A 24 -11.21 15.42 -2.02
C ILE A 24 -11.50 16.92 -1.92
N ASN A 25 -11.35 17.49 -0.72
CA ASN A 25 -11.48 18.92 -0.48
C ASN A 25 -10.08 19.58 -0.51
N ASP A 26 -9.51 19.70 -1.71
CA ASP A 26 -8.22 20.37 -1.95
C ASP A 26 -8.42 21.44 -3.03
N PRO A 27 -8.36 22.75 -2.68
CA PRO A 27 -8.67 23.84 -3.61
C PRO A 27 -7.64 23.99 -4.75
N ASN A 28 -6.44 23.40 -4.60
CA ASN A 28 -5.38 23.47 -5.60
C ASN A 28 -5.37 22.25 -6.53
N ALA A 29 -6.22 21.26 -6.30
CA ALA A 29 -6.27 20.03 -7.07
C ALA A 29 -6.71 20.28 -8.52
N VAL A 30 -5.96 19.71 -9.46
CA VAL A 30 -6.24 19.77 -10.90
C VAL A 30 -6.27 18.36 -11.46
N LEU A 31 -7.33 18.05 -12.21
CA LEU A 31 -7.52 16.76 -12.85
C LEU A 31 -6.48 16.51 -13.94
N ARG A 32 -6.10 15.24 -14.08
CA ARG A 32 -5.25 14.71 -15.16
C ARG A 32 -6.06 13.71 -15.96
N ASP A 33 -6.04 13.85 -17.28
CA ASP A 33 -6.71 12.91 -18.18
C ASP A 33 -5.78 11.71 -18.46
N VAL A 34 -5.77 10.77 -17.51
CA VAL A 34 -4.99 9.52 -17.59
C VAL A 34 -5.87 8.36 -17.11
N LYS A 35 -5.85 7.24 -17.85
CA LYS A 35 -6.70 6.05 -17.65
C LYS A 35 -5.97 4.79 -18.13
N GLY A 36 -6.55 3.63 -17.86
CA GLY A 36 -6.08 2.31 -18.25
C GLY A 36 -4.94 1.79 -17.38
N PHE A 37 -4.95 2.05 -16.07
CA PHE A 37 -3.87 1.63 -15.18
C PHE A 37 -4.35 0.64 -14.11
N HIS A 38 -3.51 -0.37 -13.86
CA HIS A 38 -3.66 -1.34 -12.77
C HIS A 38 -2.47 -1.29 -11.80
N GLY A 39 -1.51 -0.38 -12.04
CA GLY A 39 -0.39 -0.13 -11.14
C GLY A 39 -0.10 1.36 -10.98
N VAL A 40 0.57 1.71 -9.88
CA VAL A 40 1.02 3.08 -9.59
C VAL A 40 2.51 3.08 -9.28
N SER A 41 3.26 4.01 -9.86
CA SER A 41 4.68 4.22 -9.60
C SER A 41 4.93 5.69 -9.30
N VAL A 42 5.43 6.02 -8.12
CA VAL A 42 5.68 7.39 -7.67
C VAL A 42 7.14 7.63 -7.26
N SER A 43 7.64 8.83 -7.56
CA SER A 43 8.96 9.30 -7.16
C SER A 43 8.97 10.77 -6.72
N ASN A 44 10.14 11.26 -6.27
CA ASN A 44 10.43 12.69 -6.03
C ASN A 44 9.61 13.38 -4.92
N ALA A 45 9.45 12.74 -3.77
CA ALA A 45 8.84 13.33 -2.57
C ALA A 45 7.38 13.81 -2.77
N ILE A 46 6.62 13.01 -3.51
CA ILE A 46 5.19 13.21 -3.75
C ILE A 46 4.41 12.28 -2.82
N ASP A 47 3.42 12.85 -2.13
CA ASP A 47 2.44 12.07 -1.37
C ASP A 47 1.35 11.55 -2.31
N VAL A 48 0.99 10.28 -2.22
CA VAL A 48 -0.06 9.67 -3.03
C VAL A 48 -1.17 9.16 -2.13
N TYR A 49 -2.40 9.52 -2.48
CA TYR A 49 -3.63 9.07 -1.82
C TYR A 49 -4.40 8.21 -2.80
N LEU A 50 -4.44 6.91 -2.53
CA LEU A 50 -5.11 5.90 -3.33
C LEU A 50 -6.50 5.63 -2.72
N SER A 51 -7.52 5.56 -3.56
CA SER A 51 -8.89 5.20 -3.15
C SER A 51 -9.51 4.24 -4.14
N ALA A 52 -10.14 3.18 -3.65
CA ALA A 52 -10.90 2.28 -4.51
C ALA A 52 -12.15 3.01 -5.03
N GLY A 53 -12.45 2.89 -6.32
CA GLY A 53 -13.60 3.53 -6.96
C GLY A 53 -14.07 2.80 -8.20
N ASN A 54 -15.20 3.24 -8.74
CA ASN A 54 -15.81 2.63 -9.93
C ASN A 54 -15.22 3.15 -11.25
N GLN A 55 -14.34 4.15 -11.18
CA GLN A 55 -13.67 4.75 -12.32
C GLN A 55 -12.28 5.22 -11.92
N GLU A 56 -11.37 5.23 -12.88
CA GLU A 56 -10.05 5.80 -12.67
C GLU A 56 -10.12 7.32 -12.73
N THR A 57 -9.50 8.00 -11.77
CA THR A 57 -9.42 9.46 -11.74
C THR A 57 -8.11 9.86 -11.08
N VAL A 58 -7.41 10.82 -11.68
CA VAL A 58 -6.14 11.34 -11.13
C VAL A 58 -6.23 12.84 -10.99
N ALA A 59 -5.82 13.36 -9.83
CA ALA A 59 -5.70 14.79 -9.58
C ALA A 59 -4.36 15.09 -8.91
N VAL A 60 -3.74 16.20 -9.29
CA VAL A 60 -2.46 16.67 -8.72
C VAL A 60 -2.68 17.97 -7.94
N SER A 61 -1.97 18.14 -6.82
CA SER A 61 -2.02 19.34 -5.99
C SER A 61 -0.62 19.67 -5.43
N ALA A 62 -0.38 20.94 -5.16
CA ALA A 62 0.79 21.41 -4.42
C ALA A 62 0.47 22.76 -3.73
N THR A 63 1.35 23.20 -2.82
CA THR A 63 1.21 24.53 -2.19
C THR A 63 1.27 25.66 -3.23
N ASP A 64 2.18 25.53 -4.21
CA ASP A 64 2.40 26.52 -5.28
C ASP A 64 2.13 25.85 -6.63
N VAL A 65 1.44 26.57 -7.51
CA VAL A 65 1.12 26.17 -8.88
C VAL A 65 2.37 25.78 -9.66
N LYS A 66 3.50 26.48 -9.45
CA LYS A 66 4.77 26.15 -10.12
C LYS A 66 5.24 24.72 -9.83
N TRP A 67 4.94 24.20 -8.64
CA TRP A 67 5.28 22.82 -8.26
C TRP A 67 4.24 21.83 -8.78
N ARG A 68 2.95 22.16 -8.64
CA ARG A 68 1.85 21.33 -9.14
C ARG A 68 1.98 21.04 -10.62
N ASP A 69 2.29 22.06 -11.42
CA ASP A 69 2.32 21.96 -12.88
C ASP A 69 3.54 21.17 -13.40
N ARG A 70 4.54 20.96 -12.54
CA ARG A 70 5.70 20.09 -12.79
C ARG A 70 5.46 18.64 -12.36
N ILE A 71 4.39 18.33 -11.63
CA ILE A 71 3.99 16.95 -11.37
C ILE A 71 3.47 16.37 -12.69
N ARG A 72 4.22 15.40 -13.23
CA ARG A 72 3.89 14.65 -14.44
C ARG A 72 3.16 13.36 -14.07
N THR A 73 2.23 12.99 -14.93
CA THR A 73 1.41 11.79 -14.83
C THR A 73 1.32 11.16 -16.21
N GLU A 74 1.76 9.92 -16.37
CA GLU A 74 1.74 9.19 -17.63
C GLU A 74 1.42 7.72 -17.36
N VAL A 75 0.56 7.12 -18.18
CA VAL A 75 0.30 5.67 -18.12
C VAL A 75 1.15 4.98 -19.17
N LYS A 76 2.01 4.07 -18.73
CA LYS A 76 2.85 3.25 -19.60
C LYS A 76 2.77 1.80 -19.13
N ASP A 77 2.49 0.89 -20.06
CA ASP A 77 2.37 -0.55 -19.79
C ASP A 77 1.40 -0.88 -18.64
N GLY A 78 0.28 -0.12 -18.55
CA GLY A 78 -0.71 -0.28 -17.48
C GLY A 78 -0.31 0.30 -16.12
N ILE A 79 0.82 1.00 -16.02
CA ILE A 79 1.31 1.63 -14.79
C ILE A 79 1.19 3.15 -14.91
N LEU A 80 0.51 3.79 -13.94
CA LEU A 80 0.50 5.23 -13.75
C LEU A 80 1.82 5.68 -13.12
N HIS A 81 2.68 6.29 -13.93
CA HIS A 81 3.91 6.93 -13.49
C HIS A 81 3.63 8.36 -13.02
N ILE A 82 4.10 8.69 -11.82
CA ILE A 82 3.95 9.99 -11.15
C ILE A 82 5.34 10.47 -10.73
N TRP A 83 5.81 11.58 -11.28
CA TRP A 83 7.13 12.13 -10.92
C TRP A 83 7.14 13.64 -11.05
N LEU A 84 8.16 14.27 -10.45
CA LEU A 84 8.42 15.68 -10.65
C LEU A 84 9.30 15.85 -11.89
N GLU A 85 8.84 16.62 -12.87
CA GLU A 85 9.66 16.98 -14.02
C GLU A 85 10.91 17.76 -13.57
N HIS A 86 12.03 17.36 -14.15
CA HIS A 86 13.40 17.75 -13.82
C HIS A 86 13.55 19.16 -13.24
N GLU A 87 14.24 19.23 -12.10
CA GLU A 87 14.82 20.46 -11.59
C GLU A 87 16.29 20.19 -11.27
N ASN A 88 17.17 21.15 -11.59
CA ASN A 88 18.57 21.09 -11.19
C ASN A 88 18.62 20.81 -9.67
N TRP A 89 19.39 19.80 -9.28
CA TRP A 89 19.57 19.33 -7.90
C TRP A 89 20.04 20.42 -6.89
N PHE A 90 20.32 21.63 -7.37
CA PHE A 90 20.67 22.81 -6.57
C PHE A 90 19.49 23.55 -5.92
N ASN A 91 18.22 23.26 -6.26
CA ASN A 91 17.04 24.00 -5.75
C ASN A 91 16.33 23.37 -4.53
N TRP A 92 17.02 22.51 -3.75
CA TRP A 92 16.49 21.84 -2.55
C TRP A 92 16.19 22.79 -1.36
N GLY A 93 16.30 24.11 -1.56
CA GLY A 93 16.08 25.14 -0.52
C GLY A 93 14.61 25.37 -0.15
N GLU A 94 13.66 25.09 -1.04
CA GLU A 94 12.22 25.28 -0.75
C GLU A 94 11.61 24.05 -0.08
N ARG A 95 11.52 24.12 1.26
CA ARG A 95 11.19 22.98 2.15
C ARG A 95 9.70 22.58 2.21
N ASN A 96 8.77 23.29 1.57
CA ASN A 96 7.34 23.09 1.81
C ASN A 96 6.49 23.02 0.53
N ARG A 97 6.90 22.18 -0.42
CA ARG A 97 6.22 22.00 -1.72
C ARG A 97 4.85 21.31 -1.59
N LYS A 98 4.66 20.45 -0.56
CA LYS A 98 3.46 19.64 -0.28
C LYS A 98 2.80 19.07 -1.55
N MET A 99 3.59 18.37 -2.35
CA MET A 99 3.11 17.78 -3.60
C MET A 99 2.27 16.56 -3.27
N ARG A 100 1.04 16.52 -3.81
CA ARG A 100 0.07 15.45 -3.58
C ARG A 100 -0.51 14.99 -4.89
N VAL A 101 -0.76 13.69 -4.98
CA VAL A 101 -1.56 13.10 -6.06
C VAL A 101 -2.65 12.24 -5.47
N TYR A 102 -3.87 12.50 -5.90
CA TYR A 102 -5.03 11.70 -5.53
C TYR A 102 -5.37 10.79 -6.71
N VAL A 103 -5.50 9.49 -6.44
CA VAL A 103 -5.76 8.46 -7.45
C VAL A 103 -6.95 7.64 -6.99
N SER A 104 -8.01 7.65 -7.79
CA SER A 104 -9.05 6.64 -7.72
C SER A 104 -8.71 5.52 -8.71
N PHE A 105 -8.78 4.27 -8.26
CA PHE A 105 -8.45 3.09 -9.05
C PHE A 105 -9.61 2.09 -9.01
N THR A 106 -9.77 1.32 -10.09
CA THR A 106 -10.74 0.22 -10.18
C THR A 106 -10.11 -1.11 -9.76
N THR A 107 -8.84 -1.30 -10.09
CA THR A 107 -7.99 -2.43 -9.71
C THR A 107 -6.58 -1.94 -9.43
N LEU A 108 -5.86 -2.64 -8.57
CA LEU A 108 -4.46 -2.33 -8.28
C LEU A 108 -3.69 -3.61 -7.94
N ASP A 109 -2.68 -3.94 -8.73
CA ASP A 109 -1.80 -5.09 -8.51
C ASP A 109 -0.34 -4.70 -8.24
N LYS A 110 0.02 -3.42 -8.44
CA LYS A 110 1.39 -2.94 -8.25
C LYS A 110 1.47 -1.52 -7.71
N ILE A 111 2.33 -1.33 -6.72
CA ILE A 111 2.66 -0.04 -6.12
C ILE A 111 4.18 0.08 -6.02
N THR A 112 4.75 1.12 -6.61
CA THR A 112 6.17 1.45 -6.48
C THR A 112 6.31 2.84 -5.87
N GLY A 113 7.13 2.98 -4.82
CA GLY A 113 7.50 4.25 -4.20
C GLY A 113 9.02 4.42 -4.15
N SER A 114 9.52 5.60 -4.51
CA SER A 114 10.95 5.87 -4.52
C SER A 114 11.32 7.31 -4.14
N GLY A 115 12.50 7.47 -3.53
CA GLY A 115 13.02 8.77 -3.11
C GLY A 115 12.58 9.09 -1.68
N ALA A 116 11.43 9.74 -1.51
CA ALA A 116 10.92 10.16 -0.20
C ALA A 116 9.38 10.29 -0.21
N THR A 117 8.70 9.29 -0.76
CA THR A 117 7.26 9.35 -1.06
C THR A 117 6.43 8.70 0.04
N ASN A 118 5.29 9.27 0.37
CA ASN A 118 4.30 8.62 1.25
C ASN A 118 3.10 8.16 0.44
N ILE A 119 2.69 6.91 0.61
CA ILE A 119 1.56 6.32 -0.11
C ILE A 119 0.51 5.88 0.92
N TYR A 120 -0.69 6.42 0.78
CA TYR A 120 -1.82 6.17 1.67
C TYR A 120 -2.96 5.54 0.90
N VAL A 121 -3.58 4.51 1.48
CA VAL A 121 -4.80 3.89 0.94
C VAL A 121 -5.98 4.29 1.82
N ASP A 122 -6.98 4.90 1.22
CA ASP A 122 -8.32 5.07 1.77
C ASP A 122 -9.22 3.92 1.27
N GLY A 123 -9.77 3.15 2.21
CA GLY A 123 -10.45 1.89 1.92
C GLY A 123 -9.53 0.67 1.90
N VAL A 124 -9.88 -0.34 1.09
CA VAL A 124 -9.18 -1.63 1.00
C VAL A 124 -8.79 -1.89 -0.45
N ILE A 125 -7.54 -2.29 -0.69
CA ILE A 125 -7.12 -2.83 -1.98
C ILE A 125 -7.54 -4.30 -2.05
N GLU A 126 -8.40 -4.64 -3.00
CA GLU A 126 -8.78 -6.02 -3.28
C GLU A 126 -8.20 -6.46 -4.63
N SER A 127 -7.42 -7.54 -4.64
CA SER A 127 -6.81 -8.08 -5.85
C SER A 127 -6.40 -9.54 -5.69
N SER A 128 -6.14 -10.23 -6.80
CA SER A 128 -5.56 -11.59 -6.75
C SER A 128 -4.13 -11.60 -6.20
N SER A 129 -3.36 -10.57 -6.57
CA SER A 129 -1.96 -10.40 -6.22
C SER A 129 -1.66 -8.91 -6.06
N LEU A 130 -0.80 -8.58 -5.12
CA LEU A 130 -0.33 -7.21 -4.93
C LEU A 130 1.18 -7.18 -4.71
N ASP A 131 1.84 -6.37 -5.49
CA ASP A 131 3.27 -6.11 -5.41
C ASP A 131 3.50 -4.69 -4.88
N ILE A 132 4.27 -4.56 -3.81
CA ILE A 132 4.65 -3.28 -3.22
C ILE A 132 6.18 -3.20 -3.15
N PHE A 133 6.75 -2.20 -3.82
CA PHE A 133 8.19 -1.95 -3.87
C PHE A 133 8.49 -0.53 -3.36
N LEU A 134 9.13 -0.42 -2.20
CA LEU A 134 9.54 0.86 -1.62
C LEU A 134 11.07 0.96 -1.52
N THR A 135 11.60 2.09 -1.98
CA THR A 135 13.03 2.39 -1.98
C THR A 135 13.28 3.84 -1.55
N GLY A 136 14.50 4.15 -1.13
CA GLY A 136 14.83 5.49 -0.61
C GLY A 136 14.34 5.65 0.82
N ALA A 137 13.51 6.66 1.08
CA ALA A 137 12.87 6.92 2.37
C ALA A 137 11.35 7.00 2.17
N SER A 138 10.75 5.91 1.69
CA SER A 138 9.35 5.90 1.25
C SER A 138 8.47 5.10 2.21
N ASP A 139 7.27 5.60 2.48
CA ASP A 139 6.33 4.98 3.42
C ASP A 139 5.06 4.51 2.71
N PHE A 140 4.53 3.37 3.14
CA PHE A 140 3.21 2.87 2.73
C PHE A 140 2.30 2.63 3.93
N LYS A 141 1.05 3.08 3.84
CA LYS A 141 0.02 2.79 4.83
C LYS A 141 -1.30 2.45 4.15
N GLY A 142 -1.82 1.24 4.40
CA GLY A 142 -3.08 0.82 3.79
C GLY A 142 -3.65 -0.49 4.30
N ALA A 143 -4.91 -0.73 3.93
CA ALA A 143 -5.59 -2.01 4.14
C ALA A 143 -5.64 -2.80 2.84
N ILE A 144 -5.42 -4.12 2.92
CA ILE A 144 -5.41 -5.01 1.75
C ILE A 144 -6.23 -6.28 2.02
N ARG A 145 -6.82 -6.85 0.97
CA ARG A 145 -7.42 -8.18 0.93
C ARG A 145 -7.01 -8.84 -0.37
N VAL A 146 -5.97 -9.66 -0.32
CA VAL A 146 -5.33 -10.19 -1.53
C VAL A 146 -5.08 -11.69 -1.48
N GLY A 147 -4.93 -12.32 -2.64
CA GLY A 147 -4.52 -13.72 -2.73
C GLY A 147 -3.04 -13.90 -2.37
N THR A 148 -2.15 -13.12 -2.97
CA THR A 148 -0.72 -13.10 -2.67
C THR A 148 -0.21 -11.68 -2.46
N LEU A 149 0.85 -11.55 -1.65
CA LEU A 149 1.51 -10.27 -1.40
C LEU A 149 3.02 -10.42 -1.59
N GLN A 150 3.62 -9.56 -2.40
CA GLN A 150 5.06 -9.38 -2.47
C GLN A 150 5.42 -7.97 -1.99
N LEU A 151 6.11 -7.87 -0.86
CA LEU A 151 6.55 -6.62 -0.26
C LEU A 151 8.08 -6.54 -0.25
N ASN A 152 8.65 -5.52 -0.89
CA ASN A 152 10.08 -5.26 -0.89
C ASN A 152 10.34 -3.85 -0.39
N LEU A 153 11.08 -3.75 0.72
CA LEU A 153 11.46 -2.51 1.39
C LEU A 153 12.99 -2.38 1.39
N SER A 154 13.50 -1.22 0.99
CA SER A 154 14.93 -0.95 1.00
C SER A 154 15.27 0.53 1.24
N GLY A 155 16.50 0.81 1.65
CA GLY A 155 16.94 2.14 2.04
C GLY A 155 16.57 2.42 3.51
N ALA A 156 15.54 3.24 3.71
CA ALA A 156 14.96 3.62 4.99
C ALA A 156 13.43 3.74 4.84
N SER A 157 12.79 2.68 4.35
CA SER A 157 11.37 2.69 3.94
C SER A 157 10.52 1.92 4.93
N ASP A 158 9.35 2.43 5.32
CA ASP A 158 8.44 1.73 6.23
C ASP A 158 7.11 1.33 5.55
N ALA A 159 6.56 0.20 5.97
CA ALA A 159 5.20 -0.19 5.60
C ALA A 159 4.35 -0.48 6.84
N ARG A 160 3.15 0.10 6.91
CA ARG A 160 2.09 -0.28 7.85
C ARG A 160 0.91 -0.85 7.08
N ILE A 161 0.76 -2.17 7.16
CA ILE A 161 -0.26 -2.89 6.39
C ILE A 161 -1.21 -3.58 7.36
N VAL A 162 -2.51 -3.49 7.06
CA VAL A 162 -3.57 -4.22 7.78
C VAL A 162 -4.38 -5.06 6.78
N GLY A 163 -5.06 -6.09 7.26
CA GLY A 163 -5.99 -6.90 6.46
C GLY A 163 -5.56 -8.36 6.31
N THR A 164 -5.82 -8.96 5.16
CA THR A 164 -5.69 -10.42 4.99
C THR A 164 -5.03 -10.81 3.67
N VAL A 165 -4.17 -11.84 3.74
CA VAL A 165 -3.60 -12.52 2.58
C VAL A 165 -3.93 -14.01 2.67
N ASN A 166 -4.68 -14.53 1.70
CA ASN A 166 -5.16 -15.92 1.75
C ASN A 166 -4.08 -16.95 1.37
N GLY A 167 -3.07 -16.54 0.62
CA GLY A 167 -2.02 -17.42 0.10
C GLY A 167 -0.66 -17.12 0.72
N VAL A 168 0.31 -16.83 -0.15
CA VAL A 168 1.69 -16.59 0.24
C VAL A 168 1.97 -15.10 0.33
N THR A 169 2.56 -14.69 1.45
CA THR A 169 3.18 -13.39 1.63
C THR A 169 4.69 -13.54 1.57
N THR A 170 5.36 -12.79 0.69
CA THR A 170 6.81 -12.68 0.66
C THR A 170 7.21 -11.26 1.08
N VAL A 171 7.98 -11.15 2.16
CA VAL A 171 8.49 -9.88 2.66
C VAL A 171 10.01 -9.89 2.57
N ARG A 172 10.58 -8.90 1.90
CA ARG A 172 12.01 -8.59 1.96
C ARG A 172 12.18 -7.19 2.53
N SER A 173 12.80 -7.08 3.70
CA SER A 173 13.17 -5.80 4.30
C SER A 173 14.68 -5.69 4.41
N ALA A 174 15.25 -4.64 3.84
CA ALA A 174 16.69 -4.39 3.81
C ALA A 174 17.01 -2.93 4.15
N GLY A 175 18.24 -2.67 4.61
CA GLY A 175 18.65 -1.33 5.06
C GLY A 175 18.05 -1.01 6.43
N ALA A 176 17.53 0.20 6.61
CA ALA A 176 16.86 0.67 7.82
C ALA A 176 15.33 0.75 7.63
N SER A 177 14.74 -0.37 7.22
CA SER A 177 13.35 -0.44 6.74
C SER A 177 12.49 -1.36 7.60
N ASP A 178 11.26 -0.99 7.94
CA ASP A 178 10.39 -1.81 8.79
C ASP A 178 9.03 -2.17 8.16
N LEU A 179 8.58 -3.41 8.40
CA LEU A 179 7.17 -3.79 8.26
C LEU A 179 6.48 -3.79 9.64
N LYS A 180 5.45 -2.97 9.77
CA LYS A 180 4.49 -2.93 10.88
C LYS A 180 3.18 -3.61 10.45
N GLY A 181 3.14 -4.94 10.50
CA GLY A 181 2.06 -5.76 9.96
C GLY A 181 1.45 -6.78 10.92
N TYR A 182 1.43 -6.54 12.24
CA TYR A 182 0.70 -7.46 13.15
C TYR A 182 -0.80 -7.54 12.84
N ASP A 183 -1.36 -6.48 12.26
CA ASP A 183 -2.76 -6.44 11.81
C ASP A 183 -2.93 -6.99 10.38
N LEU A 184 -1.85 -7.47 9.75
CA LEU A 184 -1.85 -8.21 8.50
C LEU A 184 -1.78 -9.70 8.79
N VAL A 185 -2.88 -10.41 8.54
CA VAL A 185 -2.99 -11.84 8.76
C VAL A 185 -2.73 -12.59 7.45
N THR A 186 -1.75 -13.49 7.46
CA THR A 186 -1.42 -14.33 6.31
C THR A 186 -1.37 -15.81 6.67
N ASP A 187 -1.64 -16.66 5.70
CA ASP A 187 -1.54 -18.12 5.84
C ASP A 187 -0.08 -18.56 5.85
N THR A 188 0.66 -18.25 4.78
CA THR A 188 2.07 -18.62 4.63
C THR A 188 2.93 -17.38 4.41
N CYS A 189 4.06 -17.31 5.11
CA CYS A 189 4.99 -16.18 5.01
C CYS A 189 6.43 -16.62 4.73
N ASN A 190 7.06 -15.99 3.75
CA ASN A 190 8.51 -15.99 3.52
C ASN A 190 9.06 -14.62 3.92
N ALA A 191 9.68 -14.53 5.10
CA ALA A 191 10.20 -13.29 5.65
C ALA A 191 11.74 -13.26 5.59
N HIS A 192 12.28 -12.25 4.92
CA HIS A 192 13.72 -12.00 4.84
C HIS A 192 14.01 -10.59 5.39
N ALA A 193 14.77 -10.51 6.48
CA ALA A 193 15.21 -9.25 7.08
C ALA A 193 16.75 -9.16 7.05
N SER A 194 17.27 -8.03 6.59
CA SER A 194 18.71 -7.76 6.56
C SER A 194 19.05 -6.30 6.86
N GLY A 195 20.28 -6.03 7.29
CA GLY A 195 20.68 -4.68 7.72
C GLY A 195 20.17 -4.36 9.12
N ALA A 196 19.48 -3.23 9.28
CA ALA A 196 18.87 -2.75 10.51
C ALA A 196 17.34 -2.65 10.34
N SER A 197 16.70 -3.78 10.03
CA SER A 197 15.28 -3.86 9.65
C SER A 197 14.47 -4.76 10.57
N ASP A 198 13.20 -4.41 10.80
CA ASP A 198 12.25 -5.23 11.54
C ASP A 198 11.03 -5.64 10.70
N ILE A 199 10.69 -6.93 10.72
CA ILE A 199 9.46 -7.47 10.16
C ILE A 199 8.53 -7.87 11.31
N ARG A 200 7.34 -7.27 11.37
CA ARG A 200 6.26 -7.64 12.31
C ARG A 200 5.07 -8.16 11.52
N ILE A 201 4.67 -9.42 11.72
CA ILE A 201 3.60 -10.05 10.92
C ILE A 201 2.80 -11.11 11.70
N THR A 202 1.53 -11.36 11.34
CA THR A 202 0.73 -12.46 11.89
C THR A 202 0.60 -13.59 10.87
N VAL A 203 1.02 -14.80 11.24
CA VAL A 203 1.08 -15.96 10.34
C VAL A 203 0.38 -17.17 10.97
N ASN A 204 -0.50 -17.83 10.21
CA ASN A 204 -1.38 -18.88 10.74
C ASN A 204 -1.07 -20.30 10.28
N LYS A 205 -0.33 -20.52 9.19
CA LYS A 205 0.03 -21.86 8.71
C LYS A 205 1.52 -22.10 8.71
N GLU A 206 2.29 -21.42 7.86
CA GLU A 206 3.72 -21.70 7.68
C GLU A 206 4.57 -20.44 7.65
N LEU A 207 5.73 -20.47 8.30
CA LEU A 207 6.70 -19.38 8.28
C LEU A 207 8.11 -19.89 7.91
N ASN A 208 8.69 -19.30 6.87
CA ASN A 208 10.12 -19.33 6.56
C ASN A 208 10.72 -17.98 6.94
N ALA A 209 11.66 -17.97 7.89
CA ALA A 209 12.24 -16.75 8.43
C ALA A 209 13.75 -16.73 8.28
N HIS A 210 14.28 -15.70 7.63
CA HIS A 210 15.70 -15.49 7.39
C HIS A 210 16.08 -14.09 7.85
N ALA A 211 16.77 -13.98 8.98
CA ALA A 211 17.25 -12.71 9.55
C ALA A 211 18.79 -12.65 9.54
N SER A 212 19.34 -11.49 9.22
CA SER A 212 20.80 -11.25 9.19
C SER A 212 21.16 -9.81 9.52
N GLY A 213 22.37 -9.57 10.04
CA GLY A 213 22.81 -8.23 10.45
C GLY A 213 22.26 -7.85 11.82
N ALA A 214 21.67 -6.66 11.95
CA ALA A 214 21.01 -6.15 13.15
C ALA A 214 19.48 -6.08 12.92
N SER A 215 18.90 -7.19 12.46
CA SER A 215 17.48 -7.26 12.04
C SER A 215 16.61 -8.14 12.94
N GLY A 216 15.30 -7.88 12.94
CA GLY A 216 14.31 -8.63 13.71
C GLY A 216 13.17 -9.19 12.84
N ILE A 217 12.79 -10.44 13.07
CA ILE A 217 11.53 -11.00 12.57
C ILE A 217 10.68 -11.40 13.76
N TYR A 218 9.59 -10.68 13.96
CA TYR A 218 8.66 -10.89 15.06
C TYR A 218 7.31 -11.31 14.51
N TYR A 219 6.85 -12.49 14.91
CA TYR A 219 5.61 -13.04 14.38
C TYR A 219 4.59 -13.37 15.47
N LYS A 220 3.32 -13.22 15.15
CA LYS A 220 2.18 -13.73 15.93
C LYS A 220 1.50 -14.89 15.19
N GLY A 221 0.52 -15.50 15.84
CA GLY A 221 -0.32 -16.55 15.25
C GLY A 221 0.17 -17.97 15.56
N ALA A 222 -0.37 -18.93 14.81
CA ALA A 222 -0.19 -20.36 15.04
C ALA A 222 0.74 -21.04 14.02
N ALA A 223 1.52 -20.27 13.25
CA ALA A 223 2.39 -20.82 12.21
C ALA A 223 3.35 -21.91 12.71
N VAL A 224 3.49 -22.94 11.89
CA VAL A 224 4.57 -23.93 11.95
C VAL A 224 5.80 -23.34 11.28
N ILE A 225 6.93 -23.34 11.99
CA ILE A 225 8.20 -22.86 11.44
C ILE A 225 8.80 -23.94 10.56
N ARG A 226 9.01 -23.62 9.28
CA ARG A 226 9.62 -24.52 8.30
C ARG A 226 11.12 -24.29 8.20
N GLU A 227 11.51 -23.03 8.10
CA GLU A 227 12.91 -22.60 8.09
C GLU A 227 13.11 -21.43 9.04
N LEU A 228 14.23 -21.46 9.76
CA LEU A 228 14.65 -20.37 10.63
C LEU A 228 16.17 -20.22 10.56
N HIS A 229 16.61 -19.13 9.93
CA HIS A 229 17.99 -18.72 9.89
C HIS A 229 18.13 -17.36 10.54
N SER A 230 19.09 -17.24 11.46
CA SER A 230 19.45 -16.00 12.13
C SER A 230 20.97 -15.91 12.20
N SER A 231 21.56 -14.78 11.82
CA SER A 231 23.02 -14.58 11.88
C SER A 231 23.40 -13.13 12.18
N GLY A 232 24.55 -12.93 12.84
CA GLY A 232 24.94 -11.62 13.35
C GLY A 232 24.20 -11.29 14.64
N ALA A 233 23.68 -10.06 14.75
CA ALA A 233 22.90 -9.56 15.89
C ALA A 233 21.38 -9.70 15.66
N SER A 234 20.94 -10.61 14.78
CA SER A 234 19.53 -10.74 14.42
C SER A 234 18.70 -11.59 15.38
N SER A 235 17.39 -11.36 15.41
CA SER A 235 16.44 -12.11 16.24
C SER A 235 15.23 -12.57 15.45
N VAL A 236 14.81 -13.83 15.64
CA VAL A 236 13.52 -14.34 15.17
C VAL A 236 12.74 -14.80 16.40
N SER A 237 11.59 -14.16 16.69
CA SER A 237 10.86 -14.40 17.94
C SER A 237 9.33 -14.38 17.75
N LYS A 238 8.66 -15.32 18.41
CA LYS A 238 7.20 -15.29 18.54
C LYS A 238 6.77 -14.21 19.55
N LYS A 239 5.67 -13.51 19.26
CA LYS A 239 5.02 -12.55 20.16
C LYS A 239 3.58 -12.97 20.45
N SER A 240 3.08 -12.53 21.61
CA SER A 240 1.69 -12.71 22.05
C SER A 240 0.75 -11.70 21.39
#